data_AF-A0A967I289-F1
#
_entry.id   AF-A0A967I289-F1
#
_cell.length_a   1.000
_cell.length_b   1.000
_cell.length_c   1.000
_cell.angle_alpha   90.00
_cell.angle_beta   90.00
_cell.angle_gamma   90.00
#
_symmetry.space_group_name_H-M   'P 1'
#
loop_
_entity.id
_entity.type
_entity.pdbx_description
1 polymer ?
#
loop_
_entity_poly.entity_id
_entity_poly.type
_entity_poly.pdbx_seq_one_letter_code
_entity_poly.pdbx_strand_id
1 'polypeptide(L)'
;MKSIVFIDLMNYFKMSLAKLGESMGYPKLHIDFNTCTTDELARYCRNDVYVMVQAWKKWTAFLRENDLGVWAPTLPAQAFNAFRHRFMSSDIMIHSHQKALDLERDAYHGGRTEVFRHGFFNTRQYYLLDVNSMYPAMMKHRLFPTALVTYS
;
A
#
# COMPACT_ATOMS: atom_id res chain seq x y z
N MET A 1 -11.34 -20.29 20.95
CA MET A 1 -12.31 -20.02 19.87
C MET A 1 -11.53 -19.95 18.56
N LYS A 2 -11.87 -20.75 17.54
CA LYS A 2 -11.22 -20.67 16.22
C LYS A 2 -12.12 -19.85 15.30
N SER A 3 -11.54 -18.88 14.59
CA SER A 3 -12.25 -18.07 13.59
C SER A 3 -11.66 -18.33 12.20
N ILE A 4 -12.48 -18.20 11.17
CA ILE A 4 -12.07 -18.20 9.77
C ILE A 4 -12.31 -16.78 9.26
N VAL A 5 -11.29 -16.18 8.65
CA VAL A 5 -11.35 -14.81 8.12
C VAL A 5 -11.14 -14.88 6.61
N PHE A 6 -12.06 -14.30 5.85
CA PHE A 6 -11.95 -14.14 4.41
C PHE A 6 -11.27 -12.81 4.10
N ILE A 7 -10.21 -12.84 3.30
CA ILE A 7 -9.40 -11.66 2.98
C ILE A 7 -9.34 -11.52 1.47
N ASP A 8 -9.63 -10.30 1.00
CA ASP A 8 -9.44 -9.93 -0.40
C ASP A 8 -7.94 -9.73 -0.71
N LEU A 9 -7.44 -10.42 -1.73
CA LEU A 9 -6.08 -10.27 -2.23
C LEU A 9 -5.76 -8.81 -2.61
N MET A 10 -6.75 -8.08 -3.13
CA MET A 10 -6.58 -6.69 -3.54
C MET A 10 -6.42 -5.72 -2.37
N ASN A 11 -6.61 -6.15 -1.11
CA ASN A 11 -6.22 -5.36 0.05
C ASN A 11 -4.70 -5.20 0.19
N TYR A 12 -3.95 -6.08 -0.48
CA TYR A 12 -2.49 -6.08 -0.50
C TYR A 12 -1.93 -5.75 -1.88
N PHE A 13 -2.43 -6.42 -2.92
CA PHE A 13 -1.87 -6.31 -4.26
C PHE A 13 -2.86 -5.56 -5.15
N LYS A 14 -2.68 -4.24 -5.28
CA LYS A 14 -3.52 -3.35 -6.10
C LYS A 14 -3.23 -3.48 -7.60
N MET A 15 -3.29 -4.70 -8.12
CA MET A 15 -3.06 -5.03 -9.54
C MET A 15 -3.80 -6.32 -9.92
N SER A 16 -3.89 -6.61 -11.21
CA SER A 16 -4.47 -7.87 -11.67
C SER A 16 -3.57 -9.05 -11.29
N LEU A 17 -4.19 -10.23 -11.09
CA LEU A 17 -3.47 -11.45 -10.77
C LEU A 17 -2.45 -11.84 -11.86
N ALA A 18 -2.74 -11.52 -13.13
CA ALA A 18 -1.82 -11.75 -14.25
C ALA A 18 -0.54 -10.91 -14.11
N LYS A 19 -0.67 -9.59 -13.90
CA LYS A 19 0.49 -8.69 -13.68
C LYS A 19 1.27 -9.08 -12.42
N LEU A 20 0.57 -9.46 -11.36
CA LEU A 20 1.19 -9.95 -10.13
C LEU A 20 2.03 -11.21 -10.41
N GLY A 21 1.43 -12.19 -11.10
CA GLY A 21 2.11 -13.41 -11.51
C GLY A 21 3.35 -13.17 -12.35
N GLU A 22 3.25 -12.34 -13.39
CA GLU A 22 4.38 -11.92 -14.22
C GLU A 22 5.52 -11.32 -13.40
N SER A 23 5.23 -10.39 -12.49
CA SER A 23 6.24 -9.73 -11.65
C SER A 23 7.01 -10.69 -10.72
N MET A 24 6.42 -11.86 -10.43
CA MET A 24 7.00 -12.85 -9.52
C MET A 24 7.61 -14.06 -10.24
N GLY A 25 7.48 -14.15 -11.57
CA GLY A 25 7.89 -15.31 -12.38
C GLY A 25 6.89 -16.46 -12.41
N TYR A 26 5.63 -16.22 -12.05
CA TYR A 26 4.53 -17.20 -12.08
C TYR A 26 3.41 -16.69 -12.99
N PRO A 27 3.61 -16.70 -14.33
CA PRO A 27 2.63 -16.15 -15.25
C PRO A 27 1.33 -16.93 -15.18
N LYS A 28 0.23 -16.18 -15.38
CA LYS A 28 -1.11 -16.75 -15.46
C LYS A 28 -1.27 -17.47 -16.81
N LEU A 29 -1.98 -18.60 -16.81
CA LEU A 29 -2.38 -19.24 -18.06
C LEU A 29 -3.41 -18.38 -18.81
N HIS A 30 -3.40 -18.47 -20.14
CA HIS A 30 -4.46 -17.93 -20.99
C HIS A 30 -5.57 -18.98 -21.17
N ILE A 31 -6.83 -18.53 -21.23
CA ILE A 31 -7.98 -19.40 -21.50
C ILE A 31 -9.03 -18.63 -22.32
N ASP A 32 -9.65 -19.32 -23.29
CA ASP A 32 -10.87 -18.84 -23.94
C ASP A 32 -12.08 -19.49 -23.26
N PHE A 33 -12.86 -18.69 -22.54
CA PHE A 33 -14.02 -19.15 -21.78
C PHE A 33 -15.17 -19.66 -22.66
N ASN A 34 -15.18 -19.33 -23.95
CA ASN A 34 -16.26 -19.76 -24.85
C ASN A 34 -16.05 -21.18 -25.38
N THR A 35 -14.80 -21.64 -25.43
CA THR A 35 -14.43 -22.89 -26.10
C THR A 35 -13.69 -23.88 -25.20
N CYS A 36 -13.31 -23.49 -23.98
CA CYS A 36 -12.54 -24.36 -23.11
C CYS A 36 -13.34 -25.57 -22.62
N THR A 37 -12.64 -26.69 -22.49
CA THR A 37 -13.14 -27.87 -21.80
C THR A 37 -13.13 -27.68 -20.27
N THR A 38 -13.89 -28.51 -19.56
CA THR A 38 -13.89 -28.53 -18.08
C THR A 38 -12.49 -28.76 -17.50
N ASP A 39 -11.68 -29.61 -18.14
CA ASP A 39 -10.32 -29.92 -17.67
C ASP A 39 -9.36 -28.74 -17.85
N GLU A 40 -9.46 -28.03 -18.98
CA GLU A 40 -8.70 -26.80 -19.23
C GLU A 40 -9.08 -25.70 -18.24
N LEU A 41 -10.38 -25.52 -18.00
CA LEU A 41 -10.88 -24.57 -17.01
C LEU A 41 -10.40 -24.92 -15.60
N ALA A 42 -10.44 -26.20 -15.22
CA ALA A 42 -9.93 -26.64 -13.92
C ALA A 42 -8.42 -26.42 -13.78
N ARG A 43 -7.64 -26.62 -14.85
CA ARG A 43 -6.19 -26.33 -14.87
C ARG A 43 -5.93 -24.83 -14.75
N TYR A 44 -6.68 -23.99 -15.46
CA TYR A 44 -6.60 -22.54 -15.35
C TYR A 44 -6.92 -22.06 -13.94
N CYS A 45 -8.05 -22.48 -13.35
CA CYS A 45 -8.41 -22.11 -11.98
C CYS A 45 -7.37 -22.57 -10.94
N ARG A 46 -6.76 -23.75 -11.12
CA ARG A 46 -5.65 -24.20 -10.27
C ARG A 46 -4.41 -23.31 -10.41
N ASN A 47 -4.10 -22.85 -11.62
CA ASN A 47 -3.01 -21.90 -11.84
C ASN A 47 -3.30 -20.54 -11.17
N ASP A 48 -4.51 -20.00 -11.26
CA ASP A 48 -4.91 -18.76 -10.56
C ASP A 48 -4.67 -18.85 -9.06
N VAL A 49 -5.14 -19.94 -8.44
CA VAL A 49 -4.93 -20.19 -7.01
C VAL A 49 -3.45 -20.35 -6.70
N TYR A 50 -2.69 -21.05 -7.55
CA TYR A 50 -1.25 -21.20 -7.37
C TYR A 50 -0.53 -19.85 -7.37
N VAL A 51 -0.81 -18.97 -8.35
CA VAL A 51 -0.22 -17.62 -8.43
C VAL A 51 -0.54 -16.82 -7.17
N MET A 52 -1.80 -16.86 -6.72
CA MET A 52 -2.22 -16.19 -5.48
C MET A 52 -1.48 -16.73 -4.25
N VAL A 53 -1.31 -18.05 -4.13
CA VAL A 53 -0.56 -18.68 -3.03
C VAL A 53 0.91 -18.27 -3.06
N GLN A 54 1.53 -18.16 -4.23
CA GLN A 54 2.92 -17.69 -4.34
C GLN A 54 3.06 -16.23 -3.88
N ALA A 55 2.11 -15.35 -4.21
CA ALA A 55 2.10 -13.97 -3.72
C ALA A 55 2.09 -13.91 -2.19
N TRP A 56 1.19 -14.67 -1.55
CA TRP A 56 1.11 -14.73 -0.10
C TRP A 56 2.34 -15.35 0.56
N LYS A 57 2.92 -16.40 -0.04
CA LYS A 57 4.17 -16.99 0.43
C LYS A 57 5.30 -15.96 0.42
N LYS A 58 5.50 -15.25 -0.70
CA LYS A 58 6.51 -14.19 -0.79
C LYS A 58 6.27 -13.08 0.24
N TRP A 59 5.01 -12.63 0.40
CA TRP A 59 4.68 -11.59 1.37
C TRP A 59 4.93 -12.00 2.82
N THR A 60 4.46 -13.18 3.22
CA THR A 60 4.63 -13.67 4.59
C THR A 60 6.08 -13.99 4.93
N ALA A 61 6.86 -14.47 3.94
CA ALA A 61 8.30 -14.60 4.08
C ALA A 61 8.96 -13.22 4.28
N PHE A 62 8.64 -12.24 3.44
CA PHE A 62 9.15 -10.88 3.55
C PHE A 62 8.89 -10.27 4.95
N LEU A 63 7.66 -10.40 5.48
CA LEU A 63 7.33 -9.90 6.81
C LEU A 63 8.17 -10.56 7.91
N ARG A 64 8.39 -11.88 7.81
CA ARG A 64 9.17 -12.65 8.79
C ARG A 64 10.67 -12.32 8.71
N GLU A 65 11.22 -12.33 7.50
CA GLU A 65 12.65 -12.09 7.23
C GLU A 65 13.09 -10.67 7.64
N ASN A 66 12.17 -9.71 7.57
CA ASN A 66 12.43 -8.32 7.92
C ASN A 66 11.93 -7.94 9.32
N ASP A 67 11.43 -8.91 10.11
CA ASP A 67 10.87 -8.68 11.44
C ASP A 67 9.89 -7.50 11.48
N LEU A 68 8.81 -7.59 10.69
CA LEU A 68 7.84 -6.50 10.48
C LEU A 68 6.56 -6.64 11.31
N GLY A 69 6.65 -7.35 12.44
CA GLY A 69 5.56 -7.53 13.39
C GLY A 69 4.42 -8.42 12.90
N VAL A 70 3.26 -8.27 13.53
CA VAL A 70 2.08 -9.12 13.30
C VAL A 70 1.40 -8.79 11.97
N TRP A 71 0.96 -9.85 11.28
CA TRP A 71 0.22 -9.73 10.02
C TRP A 71 -1.13 -9.00 10.21
N ALA A 72 -1.48 -8.07 9.32
CA ALA A 72 -2.74 -7.34 9.33
C ALA A 72 -3.59 -7.62 8.07
N PRO A 73 -4.92 -7.40 8.08
CA PRO A 73 -5.76 -7.65 6.90
C PRO A 73 -5.56 -6.73 5.70
N THR A 74 -4.94 -5.55 5.87
CA THR A 74 -4.72 -4.57 4.80
C THR A 74 -3.27 -4.09 4.78
N LEU A 75 -2.79 -3.68 3.60
CA LEU A 75 -1.42 -3.16 3.45
C LEU A 75 -1.14 -1.92 4.35
N PRO A 76 -2.03 -0.91 4.48
CA PRO A 76 -1.80 0.20 5.40
C PRO A 76 -1.73 -0.24 6.86
N ALA A 77 -2.61 -1.15 7.29
CA ALA A 77 -2.57 -1.69 8.65
C ALA A 77 -1.27 -2.48 8.90
N GLN A 78 -0.79 -3.22 7.89
CA GLN A 78 0.49 -3.92 7.99
C GLN A 78 1.67 -2.95 8.09
N ALA A 79 1.67 -1.88 7.30
CA ALA A 79 2.70 -0.84 7.37
C ALA A 79 2.71 -0.17 8.75
N PHE A 80 1.54 0.09 9.33
CA PHE A 80 1.44 0.65 10.68
C PHE A 80 1.87 -0.33 11.77
N ASN A 81 1.54 -1.62 11.64
CA ASN A 81 2.05 -2.67 12.53
C ASN A 81 3.58 -2.76 12.47
N ALA A 82 4.16 -2.75 11.27
CA ALA A 82 5.60 -2.76 11.07
C ALA A 82 6.27 -1.53 11.70
N PHE A 83 5.68 -0.34 11.49
CA PHE A 83 6.15 0.90 12.09
C PHE A 83 6.18 0.81 13.62
N ARG A 84 5.07 0.43 14.26
CA ARG A 84 4.99 0.31 15.72
C ARG A 84 5.89 -0.79 16.29
N HIS A 85 6.06 -1.90 15.59
CA HIS A 85 6.85 -3.04 16.04
C HIS A 85 8.36 -2.74 16.04
N ARG A 86 8.86 -2.11 14.97
CA ARG A 86 10.31 -2.01 14.74
C ARG A 86 10.86 -0.59 14.65
N PHE A 87 10.05 0.39 14.23
CA PHE A 87 10.55 1.70 13.80
C PHE A 87 10.08 2.89 14.65
N MET A 88 9.07 2.69 15.50
CA MET A 88 8.53 3.72 16.37
C MET A 88 9.45 3.97 17.56
N SER A 89 10.13 5.12 17.56
CA SER A 89 11.09 5.50 18.60
C SER A 89 10.49 6.33 19.74
N SER A 90 9.23 6.72 19.63
CA SER A 90 8.54 7.60 20.59
C SER A 90 7.04 7.36 20.54
N ASP A 91 6.37 7.54 21.67
CA ASP A 91 4.92 7.36 21.76
C ASP A 91 4.16 8.45 21.00
N ILE A 92 3.14 8.02 20.25
CA ILE A 92 2.20 8.90 19.56
C ILE A 92 0.91 8.87 20.38
N MET A 93 0.60 9.99 21.02
CA MET A 93 -0.53 10.16 21.92
C MET A 93 -1.76 10.64 21.15
N ILE A 94 -2.93 10.15 21.55
CA ILE A 94 -4.22 10.55 20.99
C ILE A 94 -4.96 11.37 22.06
N HIS A 95 -5.50 12.53 21.68
CA HIS A 95 -6.36 13.35 22.54
C HIS A 95 -7.77 13.46 21.98
N SER A 96 -8.70 13.91 22.83
CA SER A 96 -10.12 14.10 22.50
C SER A 96 -10.55 15.57 22.53
N HIS A 97 -9.60 16.51 22.59
CA HIS A 97 -9.89 17.95 22.61
C HIS A 97 -10.47 18.45 21.26
N GLN A 98 -11.80 18.56 21.17
CA GLN A 98 -12.52 18.76 19.91
C GLN A 98 -12.03 19.97 19.10
N LYS A 99 -11.87 21.14 19.74
CA LYS A 99 -11.42 22.35 19.02
C LYS A 99 -10.00 22.24 18.45
N ALA A 100 -9.15 21.41 19.07
CA ALA A 100 -7.80 21.14 18.56
C ALA A 100 -7.88 20.20 17.35
N LEU A 101 -8.71 19.15 17.44
CA LEU A 101 -8.97 18.23 16.33
C LEU A 101 -9.57 18.95 15.12
N ASP A 102 -10.46 19.92 15.34
CA ASP A 102 -11.05 20.71 14.25
C ASP A 102 -9.96 21.55 13.55
N LEU A 103 -9.11 22.24 14.31
CA LEU A 103 -7.96 22.97 13.77
C LEU A 103 -6.98 22.08 13.00
N GLU A 104 -6.65 20.90 13.55
CA GLU A 104 -5.76 19.93 12.92
C GLU A 104 -6.31 19.43 11.59
N ARG A 105 -7.63 19.20 11.51
CA ARG A 105 -8.32 18.80 10.28
C ARG A 105 -8.36 19.92 9.26
N ASP A 106 -8.62 21.15 9.69
CA ASP A 106 -8.61 22.32 8.81
C ASP A 106 -7.23 22.59 8.21
N ALA A 107 -6.17 22.28 8.95
CA ALA A 107 -4.79 22.38 8.50
C ALA A 107 -4.31 21.17 7.66
N TYR A 108 -5.11 20.10 7.54
CA TYR A 108 -4.72 18.90 6.80
C TYR A 108 -4.93 19.07 5.30
N HIS A 109 -3.84 19.35 4.59
CA HIS A 109 -3.84 19.55 3.14
C HIS A 109 -3.11 18.42 2.40
N GLY A 110 -3.57 18.13 1.18
CA GLY A 110 -2.94 17.15 0.29
C GLY A 110 -1.71 17.68 -0.45
N GLY A 111 -1.24 16.93 -1.45
CA GLY A 111 -0.14 17.35 -2.31
C GLY A 111 -0.50 18.58 -3.16
N ARG A 112 0.47 19.49 -3.34
CA ARG A 112 0.31 20.68 -4.18
C ARG A 112 0.27 20.29 -5.66
N THR A 113 -0.81 20.67 -6.34
CA THR A 113 -0.97 20.49 -7.79
C THR A 113 -1.48 21.79 -8.39
N GLU A 114 -0.74 22.38 -9.33
CA GLU A 114 -1.03 23.70 -9.90
C GLU A 114 -0.74 23.74 -11.40
N VAL A 115 -1.56 24.50 -12.13
CA VAL A 115 -1.35 24.78 -13.55
C VAL A 115 -0.71 26.16 -13.70
N PHE A 116 0.60 26.20 -13.91
CA PHE A 116 1.33 27.46 -14.14
C PHE A 116 1.05 28.06 -15.53
N ARG A 117 0.75 27.22 -16.52
CA ARG A 117 0.46 27.66 -17.89
C ARG A 117 -0.40 26.62 -18.62
N HIS A 118 -1.34 27.11 -19.42
CA HIS A 118 -2.25 26.28 -20.22
C HIS A 118 -1.95 26.45 -21.72
N GLY A 119 -1.90 25.35 -22.48
CA GLY A 119 -1.66 25.35 -23.93
C GLY A 119 -0.66 24.29 -24.40
N PHE A 120 -0.30 24.33 -25.69
CA PHE A 120 0.70 23.45 -26.29
C PHE A 120 2.10 24.06 -26.21
N PHE A 121 3.05 23.31 -25.67
CA PHE A 121 4.40 23.77 -25.43
C PHE A 121 5.44 22.83 -26.07
N ASN A 122 5.66 22.99 -27.38
CA ASN A 122 6.62 22.18 -28.15
C ASN A 122 7.87 22.95 -28.61
N THR A 123 7.99 24.24 -28.27
CA THR A 123 9.07 25.11 -28.78
C THR A 123 10.34 25.13 -27.91
N ARG A 124 10.32 24.44 -26.77
CA ARG A 124 11.43 24.42 -25.80
C ARG A 124 11.61 23.01 -25.24
N GLN A 125 12.77 22.75 -24.67
CA GLN A 125 13.01 21.54 -23.89
C GLN A 125 12.42 21.70 -22.49
N TYR A 126 11.77 20.64 -22.02
CA TYR A 126 11.19 20.56 -20.68
C TYR A 126 11.79 19.37 -19.95
N TYR A 127 11.94 19.50 -18.63
CA TYR A 127 12.41 18.44 -17.76
C TYR A 127 11.35 18.15 -16.71
N LEU A 128 11.08 16.86 -16.48
CA LEU A 128 10.28 16.39 -15.37
C LEU A 128 11.22 15.91 -14.27
N LEU A 129 11.08 16.49 -13.08
CA LEU A 129 11.85 16.11 -11.89
C LEU A 129 10.87 15.58 -10.84
N ASP A 130 11.29 14.52 -10.16
CA ASP A 130 10.51 13.87 -9.09
C ASP A 130 11.39 13.70 -7.85
N VAL A 131 10.77 13.81 -6.66
CA VAL A 131 11.46 13.64 -5.38
C VAL A 131 11.31 12.19 -4.94
N ASN A 132 12.44 11.48 -4.86
CA ASN A 132 12.49 10.11 -4.38
C ASN A 132 11.83 9.96 -3.01
N SER A 133 10.66 9.31 -2.96
CA SER A 133 9.93 9.00 -1.72
C SER A 133 9.72 10.23 -0.82
N MET A 134 9.15 11.31 -1.37
CA MET A 134 8.97 12.60 -0.68
C MET A 134 8.46 12.49 0.78
N TYR A 135 7.30 11.85 1.01
CA TYR A 135 6.73 11.75 2.35
C TYR A 135 7.61 10.94 3.32
N PRO A 136 8.09 9.73 2.96
CA PRO A 136 9.07 9.02 3.80
C PRO A 136 10.34 9.82 4.10
N ALA A 137 10.88 10.56 3.13
CA ALA A 137 12.06 11.39 3.33
C ALA A 137 11.78 12.50 4.35
N MET A 138 10.61 13.14 4.28
CA MET A 138 10.18 14.13 5.27
C MET A 138 10.01 13.49 6.65
N MET A 139 9.28 12.37 6.76
CA MET A 139 9.06 11.62 8.01
C MET A 139 10.38 11.23 8.70
N LYS A 140 11.43 10.93 7.93
CA LYS A 140 12.76 10.57 8.45
C LYS A 140 13.58 11.77 8.94
N HIS A 141 13.43 12.93 8.31
CA HIS A 141 14.38 14.05 8.46
C HIS A 141 13.79 15.32 9.07
N ARG A 142 12.53 15.30 9.49
CA ARG A 142 11.84 16.45 10.08
C ARG A 142 11.19 16.07 11.41
N LEU A 143 10.91 17.09 12.22
CA LEU A 143 10.17 16.94 13.47
C LEU A 143 8.67 16.96 13.16
N PHE A 144 7.93 16.06 13.81
CA PHE A 144 6.48 15.95 13.72
C PHE A 144 5.86 15.95 15.12
N PRO A 145 4.64 16.46 15.27
CA PRO A 145 3.93 16.42 16.54
C PRO A 145 3.59 14.97 16.92
N THR A 146 3.74 14.65 18.21
CA THR A 146 3.42 13.33 18.77
C THR A 146 2.39 13.40 19.91
N ALA A 147 2.09 14.58 20.45
CA ALA A 147 1.09 14.79 21.49
C ALA A 147 0.59 16.25 21.48
N LEU A 148 -0.63 16.47 21.98
CA LEU A 148 -1.14 17.81 22.27
C LEU A 148 -0.46 18.34 23.54
N VAL A 149 0.28 19.46 23.41
CA VAL A 149 0.97 20.09 24.54
C VAL A 149 0.12 21.19 25.18
N THR A 150 -0.50 22.05 24.36
CA THR A 150 -1.35 23.14 24.81
C THR A 150 -2.34 23.56 23.73
N TYR A 151 -3.49 24.10 24.13
CA TYR A 151 -4.50 24.72 23.27
C TYR A 151 -5.04 25.96 23.98
N SER A 152 -5.02 27.12 23.31
CA SER A 152 -5.47 28.41 23.85
C SER A 152 -6.85 28.79 23.30
#